data_AF-A0AAN5REW2-F1
#
_entry.id   AF-A0AAN5REW2-F1
#
_cell.length_a   1.000
_cell.length_b   1.000
_cell.length_c   1.000
_cell.angle_alpha   90.00
_cell.angle_beta   90.00
_cell.angle_gamma   90.00
#
_symmetry.space_group_name_H-M   'P 1'
#
loop_
_entity.id
_entity.type
_entity.pdbx_description
1 polymer ?
#
loop_
_entity_poly.entity_id
_entity_poly.type
_entity_poly.pdbx_seq_one_letter_code
_entity_poly.pdbx_strand_id
1 'polypeptide(L)'
;MNKFKGITVLHLEKSDYAGEALNPSAEQETITADIVIEGDKVVKNRVYGMGLPRKTETLKTFKGLSLDSSDALKNIAFIIETGHLMTSCSDKECEEIGDVIIDFARQYAVAAYTYAQEKRK
;
A
#
# COMPACT_ATOMS: atom_id res chain seq x y z
N MET A 1 21.07 18.43 2.69
CA MET A 1 20.10 17.73 3.56
C MET A 1 19.56 18.71 4.60
N ASN A 2 18.26 19.00 4.55
CA ASN A 2 17.63 19.91 5.51
C ASN A 2 17.04 19.09 6.66
N LYS A 3 17.35 19.48 7.90
CA LYS A 3 16.84 18.82 9.11
C LYS A 3 15.78 19.72 9.74
N PHE A 4 14.54 19.29 9.67
CA PHE A 4 13.45 19.84 10.48
C PHE A 4 13.35 19.03 11.77
N LYS A 5 12.70 19.57 12.81
CA LYS A 5 12.59 18.87 14.10
C LYS A 5 11.85 17.54 13.91
N GLY A 6 12.58 16.42 13.96
CA GLY A 6 12.04 15.08 13.79
C GLY A 6 11.79 14.63 12.35
N ILE A 7 12.15 15.44 11.34
CA ILE A 7 11.98 15.09 9.92
C ILE A 7 13.27 15.39 9.16
N THR A 8 13.82 14.37 8.52
CA THR A 8 14.96 14.50 7.60
C THR A 8 14.44 14.43 6.18
N VAL A 9 14.78 15.45 5.37
CA VAL A 9 14.45 15.46 3.94
C VAL A 9 15.74 15.41 3.12
N LEU A 10 15.87 14.36 2.30
CA LEU A 10 16.90 14.22 1.29
C LEU A 10 16.29 14.54 -0.08
N HIS A 11 16.85 15.53 -0.76
CA HIS A 11 16.56 15.80 -2.17
C HIS A 11 17.75 15.28 -2.99
N LEU A 12 17.47 14.39 -3.94
CA LEU A 12 18.50 13.77 -4.77
C LEU A 12 18.83 14.70 -5.94
N GLU A 13 20.11 15.02 -6.07
CA GLU A 13 20.64 15.83 -7.17
C GLU A 13 21.45 14.95 -8.12
N LYS A 14 21.82 15.47 -9.30
CA LYS A 14 22.61 14.70 -10.29
C LYS A 14 23.92 14.14 -9.73
N SER A 15 24.53 14.83 -8.76
CA SER A 15 25.74 14.37 -8.07
C SER A 15 25.52 13.13 -7.20
N ASP A 16 24.27 12.84 -6.84
CA ASP A 16 23.93 11.66 -6.06
C ASP A 16 23.85 10.38 -6.90
N TYR A 17 24.00 10.51 -8.22
CA TYR A 17 23.98 9.40 -9.16
C TYR A 17 25.39 9.09 -9.71
N ALA A 18 25.74 7.81 -9.70
CA ALA A 18 26.87 7.24 -10.42
C ALA A 18 26.35 6.58 -11.72
N GLY A 19 26.17 7.39 -12.76
CA GLY A 19 25.47 6.96 -13.98
C GLY A 19 23.96 6.92 -13.76
N GLU A 20 23.34 5.76 -13.95
CA GLU A 20 21.91 5.56 -13.70
C GLU A 20 21.60 5.10 -12.26
N ALA A 21 22.61 4.70 -11.49
CA ALA A 21 22.45 4.21 -10.12
C ALA A 21 22.72 5.31 -9.10
N LEU A 22 22.08 5.22 -7.93
CA LEU A 22 22.41 6.08 -6.79
C LEU A 22 23.79 5.72 -6.23
N ASN A 23 24.48 6.73 -5.72
CA ASN A 23 25.66 6.50 -4.90
C ASN A 23 25.24 5.77 -3.59
N PRO A 24 26.18 5.06 -2.93
CA PRO A 24 25.84 4.21 -1.79
C PRO A 24 25.20 4.97 -0.61
N SER A 25 25.55 6.24 -0.42
CA SER A 25 25.00 7.04 0.69
C SER A 25 23.55 7.44 0.42
N ALA A 26 23.26 7.92 -0.78
CA ALA A 26 21.91 8.30 -1.21
C ALA A 26 20.97 7.08 -1.30
N GLU A 27 21.49 5.94 -1.74
CA GLU A 27 20.76 4.68 -1.76
C GLU A 27 20.36 4.23 -0.34
N GLN A 28 21.29 4.29 0.61
CA GLN A 28 21.04 3.89 2.00
C GLN A 28 19.99 4.79 2.69
N GLU A 29 20.04 6.09 2.47
CA GLU A 29 19.02 7.04 2.97
C GLU A 29 17.64 6.73 2.34
N THR A 30 17.59 6.42 1.04
CA THR A 30 16.35 6.02 0.37
C THR A 30 15.77 4.70 0.90
N ILE A 31 16.62 3.75 1.31
CA ILE A 31 16.20 2.46 1.91
C ILE A 31 15.61 2.65 3.32
N THR A 32 16.10 3.64 4.05
CA THR A 32 15.70 3.88 5.45
C THR A 32 14.58 4.92 5.58
N ALA A 33 14.34 5.70 4.54
CA ALA A 33 13.27 6.70 4.48
C ALA A 33 11.89 6.07 4.71
N ASP A 34 11.07 6.78 5.49
CA ASP A 34 9.67 6.43 5.66
C ASP A 34 8.85 6.76 4.40
N ILE A 35 9.21 7.82 3.67
CA ILE A 35 8.53 8.23 2.43
C ILE A 35 9.57 8.52 1.35
N VAL A 36 9.38 7.94 0.16
CA VAL A 36 10.17 8.24 -1.05
C VAL A 36 9.22 8.70 -2.15
N ILE A 37 9.55 9.85 -2.74
CA ILE A 37 8.78 10.49 -3.81
C ILE A 37 9.67 10.54 -5.07
N GLU A 38 9.14 10.06 -6.18
CA GLU A 38 9.75 10.14 -7.50
C GLU A 38 8.81 10.93 -8.43
N GLY A 39 9.19 12.16 -8.76
CA GLY A 39 8.32 13.09 -9.47
C GLY A 39 7.07 13.45 -8.67
N ASP A 40 5.90 13.17 -9.21
CA ASP A 40 4.58 13.36 -8.57
C ASP A 40 4.04 12.09 -7.90
N LYS A 41 4.84 11.00 -7.86
CA LYS A 41 4.42 9.69 -7.35
C LYS A 41 5.14 9.35 -6.05
N VAL A 42 4.39 8.82 -5.08
CA VAL A 42 4.96 8.16 -3.90
C VAL A 42 5.30 6.72 -4.28
N VAL A 43 6.58 6.37 -4.26
CA VAL A 43 7.07 5.03 -4.65
C VAL A 43 7.31 4.12 -3.46
N LYS A 44 7.51 4.69 -2.27
CA LYS A 44 7.52 3.97 -0.99
C LYS A 44 6.88 4.81 0.09
N ASN A 45 5.95 4.22 0.83
CA ASN A 45 5.37 4.79 2.05
C ASN A 45 5.40 3.72 3.14
N ARG A 46 6.17 3.97 4.21
CA ARG A 46 6.30 3.12 5.38
C ARG A 46 5.57 3.79 6.53
N VAL A 47 4.37 3.32 6.81
CA VAL A 47 3.62 3.74 8.00
C VAL A 47 4.28 3.06 9.21
N TYR A 48 4.77 3.86 10.15
CA TYR A 48 5.49 3.38 11.33
C TYR A 48 4.54 2.60 12.27
N GLY A 49 4.67 1.28 12.28
CA GLY A 49 4.17 0.45 13.38
C GLY A 49 5.25 0.37 14.46
N MET A 50 5.02 0.97 15.63
CA MET A 50 5.93 0.88 16.77
C MET A 50 6.20 -0.59 17.14
N GLY A 51 7.45 -1.06 16.98
CA GLY A 51 8.03 -2.05 17.88
C GLY A 51 8.14 -3.53 17.46
N LEU A 52 8.23 -3.91 16.18
CA LEU A 52 8.54 -5.30 15.80
C LEU A 52 9.76 -5.44 14.88
N PRO A 53 10.65 -6.42 15.11
CA PRO A 53 11.82 -6.66 14.27
C PRO A 53 11.40 -7.15 12.88
N ARG A 54 12.13 -6.67 11.87
CA ARG A 54 11.94 -6.99 10.44
C ARG A 54 12.09 -8.49 10.18
N LYS A 55 11.00 -9.14 9.77
CA LYS A 55 11.06 -10.09 8.66
C LYS A 55 10.71 -9.30 7.39
N THR A 56 11.65 -9.18 6.46
CA THR A 56 11.37 -8.74 5.08
C THR A 56 10.62 -9.85 4.37
N GLU A 57 9.36 -10.06 4.74
CA GLU A 57 8.40 -10.70 3.84
C GLU A 57 7.84 -9.57 2.98
N THR A 58 8.06 -9.64 1.67
CA THR A 58 7.36 -8.81 0.70
C THR A 58 5.87 -9.12 0.85
N LEU A 59 5.17 -8.28 1.62
CA LEU A 59 3.72 -8.35 1.76
C LEU A 59 3.12 -8.20 0.36
N LYS A 60 2.52 -9.26 -0.18
CA LYS A 60 1.76 -9.12 -1.42
C LYS A 60 0.51 -8.30 -1.11
N THR A 61 0.22 -7.37 -2.01
CA THR A 61 -0.94 -6.48 -1.90
C THR A 61 -1.83 -6.63 -3.13
N PHE A 62 -3.14 -6.46 -2.97
CA PHE A 62 -4.08 -6.30 -4.08
C PHE A 62 -4.52 -4.85 -4.16
N LYS A 63 -4.09 -4.14 -5.22
CA LYS A 63 -4.38 -2.72 -5.43
C LYS A 63 -4.09 -1.86 -4.18
N GLY A 64 -2.98 -2.14 -3.50
CA GLY A 64 -2.55 -1.45 -2.29
C GLY A 64 -3.15 -1.98 -0.97
N LEU A 65 -4.10 -2.92 -1.03
CA LEU A 65 -4.66 -3.55 0.16
C LEU A 65 -3.85 -4.81 0.54
N SER A 66 -3.58 -4.97 1.83
CA SER A 66 -2.88 -6.15 2.39
C SER A 66 -3.60 -7.45 2.01
N LEU A 67 -2.87 -8.49 1.58
CA LEU A 67 -3.43 -9.83 1.37
C LEU A 67 -3.35 -10.70 2.62
N ASP A 68 -2.74 -10.24 3.72
CA ASP A 68 -2.71 -11.02 4.95
C ASP A 68 -4.12 -11.22 5.50
N SER A 69 -4.39 -12.44 5.97
CA SER A 69 -5.76 -12.93 6.20
C SER A 69 -6.56 -12.07 7.19
N SER A 70 -5.92 -11.55 8.24
CA SER A 70 -6.57 -10.67 9.23
C SER A 70 -7.01 -9.35 8.60
N ASP A 71 -6.14 -8.72 7.83
CA ASP A 71 -6.42 -7.42 7.22
C ASP A 71 -7.39 -7.56 6.06
N ALA A 72 -7.19 -8.59 5.22
CA ALA A 72 -8.07 -8.89 4.10
C ALA A 72 -9.51 -9.15 4.55
N LEU A 73 -9.71 -9.96 5.60
CA LEU A 73 -11.05 -10.25 6.11
C LEU A 73 -11.77 -8.98 6.60
N LYS A 74 -11.07 -8.13 7.37
CA LYS A 74 -11.62 -6.85 7.86
C LYS A 74 -11.98 -5.93 6.69
N ASN A 75 -11.05 -5.74 5.76
CA ASN A 75 -11.25 -4.86 4.62
C ASN A 75 -12.39 -5.35 3.72
N ILE A 76 -12.49 -6.66 3.45
CA ILE A 76 -13.59 -7.24 2.68
C ILE A 76 -14.94 -6.95 3.36
N ALA A 77 -15.03 -7.12 4.68
CA ALA A 77 -16.26 -6.83 5.41
C ALA A 77 -16.69 -5.36 5.24
N PHE A 78 -15.77 -4.40 5.40
CA PHE A 78 -16.06 -2.98 5.21
C PHE A 78 -16.46 -2.63 3.78
N ILE A 79 -15.79 -3.20 2.78
CA ILE A 79 -16.11 -2.96 1.37
C ILE A 79 -17.50 -3.51 1.04
N ILE A 80 -17.84 -4.71 1.53
CA ILE A 80 -19.19 -5.29 1.35
C ILE A 80 -20.26 -4.43 2.02
N GLU A 81 -20.03 -3.97 3.26
CA GLU A 81 -20.97 -3.09 3.96
C GLU A 81 -21.20 -1.78 3.19
N THR A 82 -20.12 -1.17 2.68
CA THR A 82 -20.18 0.04 1.86
C THR A 82 -20.95 -0.21 0.57
N GLY A 83 -20.64 -1.31 -0.13
CA GLY A 83 -21.32 -1.70 -1.36
C GLY A 83 -22.82 -1.92 -1.12
N HIS A 84 -23.20 -2.56 -0.02
CA HIS A 84 -24.61 -2.76 0.34
C HIS A 84 -25.34 -1.46 0.68
N LEU A 85 -24.69 -0.54 1.38
CA LEU A 85 -25.29 0.77 1.68
C LEU A 85 -25.57 1.53 0.37
N MET A 86 -24.63 1.49 -0.56
CA MET A 86 -24.74 2.13 -1.87
C MET A 86 -25.82 1.48 -2.76
N THR A 87 -25.89 0.13 -2.81
CA THR A 87 -26.96 -0.58 -3.55
C THR A 87 -28.34 -0.37 -2.95
N SER A 88 -28.43 -0.02 -1.68
CA SER A 88 -29.71 0.27 -1.01
C SER A 88 -30.19 1.72 -1.21
N CYS A 89 -29.37 2.58 -1.82
CA CYS A 89 -29.77 3.94 -2.15
C CYS A 89 -30.86 3.94 -3.23
N SER A 90 -31.80 4.87 -3.13
CA SER A 90 -32.83 5.08 -4.17
C SER A 90 -32.30 5.77 -5.43
N ASP A 91 -31.05 6.23 -5.38
CA ASP A 91 -30.33 6.82 -6.50
C ASP A 91 -29.67 5.73 -7.33
N LYS A 92 -29.97 5.70 -8.63
CA LYS A 92 -29.52 4.64 -9.54
C LYS A 92 -28.01 4.66 -9.79
N GLU A 93 -27.38 5.84 -9.78
CA GLU A 93 -25.93 5.95 -9.93
C GLU A 93 -25.24 5.37 -8.69
N CYS A 94 -25.79 5.63 -7.51
CA CYS A 94 -25.33 5.01 -6.26
C CYS A 94 -25.51 3.49 -6.27
N GLU A 95 -26.64 2.98 -6.80
CA GLU A 95 -26.88 1.55 -6.94
C GLU A 95 -25.81 0.86 -7.80
N GLU A 96 -25.55 1.41 -8.99
CA GLU A 96 -24.54 0.90 -9.92
C GLU A 96 -23.12 0.95 -9.33
N ILE A 97 -22.78 2.03 -8.60
CA ILE A 97 -21.51 2.12 -7.87
C ILE A 97 -21.43 1.05 -6.78
N GLY A 98 -22.52 0.77 -6.09
CA GLY A 98 -22.59 -0.27 -5.07
C GLY A 98 -22.25 -1.65 -5.62
N ASP A 99 -22.79 -2.00 -6.79
CA ASP A 99 -22.47 -3.27 -7.46
C ASP A 99 -20.98 -3.37 -7.82
N VAL A 100 -20.38 -2.27 -8.29
CA VAL A 100 -18.93 -2.21 -8.58
C VAL A 100 -18.10 -2.41 -7.31
N ILE A 101 -18.51 -1.83 -6.18
CA ILE A 101 -17.84 -2.01 -4.89
C ILE A 101 -17.95 -3.47 -4.41
N ILE A 102 -19.10 -4.11 -4.56
CA ILE A 102 -19.30 -5.52 -4.21
C ILE A 102 -18.43 -6.42 -5.09
N ASP A 103 -18.35 -6.15 -6.40
CA ASP A 103 -17.47 -6.90 -7.28
C ASP A 103 -15.98 -6.74 -6.90
N PHE A 104 -15.58 -5.54 -6.51
CA PHE A 104 -14.23 -5.30 -6.00
C PHE A 104 -13.94 -6.16 -4.76
N ALA A 105 -14.86 -6.24 -3.81
CA ALA A 105 -14.71 -7.09 -2.62
C ALA A 105 -14.52 -8.57 -3.00
N ARG A 106 -15.28 -9.06 -3.98
CA ARG A 106 -15.16 -10.43 -4.50
C ARG A 106 -13.77 -10.69 -5.10
N GLN A 107 -13.29 -9.80 -5.98
CA GLN A 107 -11.97 -9.93 -6.59
C GLN A 107 -10.86 -9.93 -5.54
N TYR A 108 -10.97 -9.05 -4.55
CA TYR A 108 -10.03 -8.96 -3.44
C TYR A 108 -10.03 -10.22 -2.57
N ALA A 109 -11.20 -10.80 -2.27
CA ALA A 109 -11.33 -12.06 -1.55
C ALA A 109 -10.64 -13.23 -2.28
N VAL A 110 -10.79 -13.31 -3.61
CA VAL A 110 -10.12 -14.32 -4.44
C VAL A 110 -8.59 -14.16 -4.38
N ALA A 111 -8.09 -12.93 -4.44
CA ALA A 111 -6.67 -12.64 -4.33
C ALA A 111 -6.10 -13.02 -2.95
N ALA A 112 -6.83 -12.69 -1.87
CA ALA A 112 -6.44 -13.04 -0.50
C ALA A 112 -6.44 -14.55 -0.27
N TYR A 113 -7.45 -15.27 -0.78
CA TYR A 113 -7.48 -16.72 -0.74
C TYR A 113 -6.29 -17.35 -1.48
N THR A 114 -6.01 -16.88 -2.70
CA THR A 114 -4.89 -17.38 -3.52
C THR A 114 -3.57 -17.18 -2.80
N TYR A 115 -3.35 -15.99 -2.24
CA TYR A 115 -2.16 -15.70 -1.44
C TYR A 115 -2.03 -16.59 -0.20
N ALA A 116 -3.12 -16.81 0.53
CA ALA A 116 -3.13 -17.68 1.69
C ALA A 116 -2.79 -19.14 1.32
N GLN A 117 -3.21 -19.61 0.14
CA GLN A 117 -2.85 -20.94 -0.36
C GLN A 117 -1.39 -21.02 -0.82
N GLU A 118 -0.85 -19.96 -1.42
CA GLU A 118 0.58 -19.87 -1.76
C GLU A 118 1.46 -19.90 -0.50
N LYS A 119 1.10 -19.18 0.55
CA LYS A 119 1.84 -19.18 1.84
C LYS A 119 1.86 -20.54 2.56
N ARG A 120 0.95 -21.46 2.22
CA ARG A 120 0.85 -22.80 2.81
C ARG A 120 1.66 -23.86 2.06
N LYS A 121 2.20 -23.53 0.88
CA LYS A 121 3.08 -24.42 0.10
C LYS A 121 4.53 -24.21 0.50
#